data_AF-G4ZYZ7-F1
#
_entry.id   AF-G4ZYZ7-F1
#
_cell.length_a   1.000
_cell.length_b   1.000
_cell.length_c   1.000
_cell.angle_alpha   90.00
_cell.angle_beta   90.00
_cell.angle_gamma   90.00
#
_symmetry.space_group_name_H-M   'P 1'
#
loop_
_entity.id
_entity.type
_entity.pdbx_description
1 polymer ?
#
loop_
_entity_poly.entity_id
_entity_poly.type
_entity_poly.pdbx_seq_one_letter_code
_entity_poly.pdbx_strand_id
1 'polypeptide(L)'
;MGTTRLPRLVLRWVFVCALAIVCNNCNLDVAASIAPRSYFSSARTAQTPNDPVIADAANFAVEQLRDLSDSGIYQTLSLAKVHAAATELGDLHYVIHLQVALASPYFRSKREVEDFEMMVLESKPRVEERVGGKYNATRSIAIDEFPEMDEDAIESFWVKMVEERRQRRRELFEKWEREGETAEESHAETESSNSKNEEQETKASVKKVTKMLTIEELQAMPAKQLRQLLTAPESTAPLRAAISAILDERLTLLEQREEAMNQQ
;
A
#
# COMPACT_ATOMS: atom_id res chain seq x y z
N MET A 1 33.68 -39.35 -22.94
CA MET A 1 32.63 -38.39 -23.36
C MET A 1 31.27 -39.08 -23.24
N GLY A 2 30.61 -38.96 -22.09
CA GLY A 2 29.29 -39.57 -21.86
C GLY A 2 28.21 -38.50 -21.94
N THR A 3 27.34 -38.59 -22.93
CA THR A 3 26.18 -37.70 -23.07
C THR A 3 25.05 -38.25 -22.20
N THR A 4 24.78 -37.57 -21.09
CA THR A 4 23.65 -37.86 -20.21
C THR A 4 22.35 -37.46 -20.91
N ARG A 5 21.64 -38.44 -21.48
CA ARG A 5 20.30 -38.23 -22.04
C ARG A 5 19.32 -38.07 -20.88
N LEU A 6 18.91 -36.83 -20.62
CA LEU A 6 17.80 -36.53 -19.72
C LEU A 6 16.52 -37.27 -20.19
N PRO A 7 15.80 -37.95 -19.28
CA PRO A 7 14.60 -38.70 -19.61
C PRO A 7 13.53 -37.76 -20.15
N ARG A 8 12.97 -38.08 -21.32
CA ARG A 8 11.93 -37.31 -22.05
C ARG A 8 10.70 -36.93 -21.21
N LEU A 9 10.48 -37.62 -20.08
CA LEU A 9 9.41 -37.33 -19.13
C LEU A 9 9.63 -36.03 -18.36
N VAL A 10 10.86 -35.73 -17.94
CA VAL A 10 11.16 -34.51 -17.17
C VAL A 10 10.94 -33.26 -18.02
N LEU A 11 11.31 -33.33 -19.30
CA LEU A 11 11.11 -32.22 -20.24
C LEU A 11 9.63 -31.89 -20.46
N ARG A 12 8.75 -32.90 -20.49
CA ARG A 12 7.30 -32.69 -20.63
C ARG A 12 6.68 -32.01 -19.40
N TRP A 13 7.10 -32.40 -18.20
CA TRP A 13 6.61 -31.79 -16.96
C TRP A 13 7.04 -30.34 -16.82
N VAL A 14 8.30 -30.02 -17.15
CA VAL A 14 8.78 -28.63 -17.15
C VAL A 14 7.99 -27.76 -18.14
N PHE A 15 7.63 -28.29 -19.31
CA PHE A 15 6.84 -27.56 -20.30
C PHE A 15 5.41 -27.28 -19.81
N VAL A 16 4.76 -28.25 -19.16
CA VAL A 16 3.41 -28.06 -18.60
C VAL A 16 3.42 -27.05 -17.45
N CYS A 17 4.41 -27.10 -16.56
CA CYS A 17 4.55 -26.12 -15.48
C CYS A 17 4.85 -24.71 -16.02
N ALA A 18 5.72 -24.59 -17.03
CA ALA A 18 6.01 -23.30 -17.67
C ALA A 18 4.77 -22.73 -18.37
N LEU A 19 3.99 -23.56 -19.08
CA LEU A 19 2.77 -23.12 -19.74
C LEU A 19 1.70 -22.69 -18.72
N ALA A 20 1.57 -23.40 -17.61
CA ALA A 20 0.66 -23.03 -16.52
C ALA A 20 1.04 -21.68 -15.88
N ILE A 21 2.33 -21.44 -15.64
CA ILE A 21 2.82 -20.15 -15.11
C ILE A 21 2.57 -19.01 -16.10
N VAL A 22 2.81 -19.23 -17.40
CA VAL A 22 2.52 -18.23 -18.43
C VAL A 22 1.02 -17.96 -18.54
N CYS A 23 0.17 -18.98 -18.53
CA CYS A 23 -1.28 -18.79 -18.56
C CYS A 23 -1.82 -18.08 -17.31
N ASN A 24 -1.24 -18.30 -16.13
CA ASN A 24 -1.66 -17.62 -14.90
C ASN A 24 -1.19 -16.16 -14.85
N ASN A 25 -0.05 -15.84 -15.48
CA ASN A 25 0.45 -14.46 -15.63
C ASN A 25 -0.14 -13.74 -16.85
N CYS A 26 -0.93 -14.42 -17.68
CA CYS A 26 -1.74 -13.84 -18.75
C CYS A 26 -3.17 -13.52 -18.29
N ASN A 27 -3.39 -13.26 -17.00
CA ASN A 27 -4.45 -12.33 -16.59
C ASN A 27 -4.06 -10.96 -17.17
N LEU A 28 -4.34 -10.77 -18.45
CA LEU A 28 -4.36 -9.46 -19.05
C LEU A 28 -5.31 -8.65 -18.18
N ASP A 29 -4.76 -7.67 -17.47
CA ASP A 29 -5.44 -6.42 -17.16
C ASP A 29 -5.87 -5.80 -18.49
N VAL A 30 -6.89 -6.40 -19.11
CA VAL A 30 -7.74 -5.71 -20.05
C VAL A 30 -8.55 -4.79 -19.15
N ALA A 31 -7.92 -3.71 -18.68
CA ALA A 31 -8.63 -2.52 -18.27
C ALA A 31 -9.45 -2.14 -19.49
N ALA A 32 -10.70 -2.62 -19.53
CA ALA A 32 -11.58 -2.51 -20.66
C ALA A 32 -12.02 -1.06 -20.70
N SER A 33 -11.18 -0.17 -21.23
CA SER A 33 -11.48 1.25 -21.31
C SER A 33 -12.86 1.41 -21.93
N ILE A 34 -13.68 2.24 -21.29
CA ILE A 34 -15.02 2.64 -21.72
C ILE A 34 -14.89 3.63 -22.91
N ALA A 35 -13.73 3.68 -23.58
CA ALA A 35 -13.47 4.34 -24.85
C ALA A 35 -14.63 4.09 -25.85
N PRO A 36 -14.89 5.05 -26.76
CA PRO A 36 -16.18 5.23 -27.41
C PRO A 36 -16.54 4.06 -28.33
N ARG A 37 -17.10 3.02 -27.72
CA ARG A 37 -17.86 1.99 -28.39
C ARG A 37 -19.24 2.58 -28.68
N SER A 38 -19.92 2.12 -29.73
CA SER A 38 -21.21 2.64 -30.20
C SER A 38 -22.39 2.47 -29.22
N TYR A 39 -22.13 2.14 -27.95
CA TYR A 39 -23.10 1.89 -26.89
C TYR A 39 -23.53 3.14 -26.12
N PHE A 40 -22.87 4.27 -26.34
CA PHE A 40 -23.16 5.51 -25.60
C PHE A 40 -24.08 6.43 -26.41
N SER A 41 -25.27 6.64 -25.87
CA SER A 41 -26.26 7.61 -26.34
C SER A 41 -26.42 8.70 -25.29
N SER A 42 -26.88 9.88 -25.70
CA SER A 42 -27.27 10.94 -24.74
C SER A 42 -28.46 10.52 -23.86
N ALA A 43 -29.22 9.50 -24.28
CA ALA A 43 -30.25 8.88 -23.47
C ALA A 43 -29.73 7.59 -22.82
N ARG A 44 -30.17 7.35 -21.58
CA ARG A 44 -29.87 6.12 -20.84
C ARG A 44 -30.32 4.89 -21.66
N THR A 45 -29.36 4.03 -21.97
CA THR A 45 -29.57 2.83 -22.80
C THR A 45 -29.26 1.59 -21.97
N ALA A 46 -30.26 0.71 -21.82
CA ALA A 46 -30.10 -0.52 -21.05
C ALA A 46 -29.04 -1.44 -21.69
N GLN A 47 -28.21 -2.06 -20.85
CA GLN A 47 -27.19 -3.03 -21.25
C GLN A 47 -27.44 -4.38 -20.60
N THR A 48 -26.89 -5.43 -21.21
CA THR A 48 -26.93 -6.77 -20.63
C THR A 48 -25.96 -6.88 -19.46
N PRO A 49 -26.36 -7.41 -18.29
CA PRO A 49 -25.48 -7.57 -17.13
C PRO A 49 -24.21 -8.42 -17.38
N ASN A 50 -24.27 -9.31 -18.38
CA ASN A 50 -23.15 -10.18 -18.76
C ASN A 50 -22.18 -9.53 -19.77
N ASP A 51 -22.39 -8.25 -20.13
CA ASP A 51 -21.44 -7.53 -20.98
C ASP A 51 -20.11 -7.36 -20.24
N PRO A 52 -18.96 -7.71 -20.85
CA PRO A 52 -17.65 -7.60 -20.19
C PRO A 52 -17.33 -6.19 -19.70
N VAL A 53 -17.83 -5.13 -20.37
CA VAL A 53 -17.62 -3.74 -19.94
C VAL A 53 -18.42 -3.44 -18.67
N ILE A 54 -19.64 -4.00 -18.56
CA ILE A 54 -20.47 -3.86 -17.37
C ILE A 54 -19.88 -4.63 -16.20
N ALA A 55 -19.38 -5.84 -16.44
CA ALA A 55 -18.70 -6.64 -15.43
C ALA A 55 -17.41 -5.96 -14.93
N ASP A 56 -16.58 -5.42 -15.84
CA ASP A 56 -15.38 -4.63 -15.51
C ASP A 56 -15.74 -3.42 -14.64
N ALA A 57 -16.75 -2.64 -15.05
CA ALA A 57 -17.21 -1.49 -14.30
C ALA A 57 -17.74 -1.87 -12.89
N ALA A 58 -18.50 -2.97 -12.78
CA ALA A 58 -19.00 -3.45 -11.51
C ALA A 58 -17.86 -3.91 -10.57
N ASN A 59 -16.87 -4.64 -11.09
CA ASN A 59 -15.71 -5.06 -10.32
C ASN A 59 -14.87 -3.86 -9.86
N PHE A 60 -14.59 -2.93 -10.78
CA PHE A 60 -13.94 -1.65 -10.45
C PHE A 60 -14.68 -0.93 -9.32
N ALA A 61 -16.01 -0.89 -9.38
CA ALA A 61 -16.80 -0.24 -8.36
C ALA A 61 -16.68 -0.89 -6.97
N VAL A 62 -16.65 -2.23 -6.91
CA VAL A 62 -16.42 -2.96 -5.66
C VAL A 62 -15.00 -2.75 -5.14
N GLU A 63 -13.99 -2.73 -6.01
CA GLU A 63 -12.61 -2.45 -5.63
C GLU A 63 -12.47 -1.04 -5.03
N GLN A 64 -13.03 -0.03 -5.68
CA GLN A 64 -13.04 1.32 -5.15
C GLN A 64 -13.75 1.40 -3.79
N LEU A 65 -14.87 0.70 -3.58
CA LEU A 65 -15.52 0.62 -2.27
C LEU A 65 -14.63 -0.04 -1.20
N ARG A 66 -13.89 -1.10 -1.55
CA ARG A 66 -12.96 -1.77 -0.63
C ARG A 66 -11.85 -0.81 -0.17
N ASP A 67 -11.35 0.01 -1.08
CA ASP A 67 -10.24 0.94 -0.82
C ASP A 67 -10.67 2.17 -0.02
N LEU A 68 -11.96 2.53 -0.04
CA LEU A 68 -12.51 3.68 0.72
C LEU A 68 -12.63 3.44 2.24
N SER A 69 -12.41 2.21 2.72
CA SER A 69 -12.67 1.85 4.11
C SER A 69 -11.46 2.03 5.02
N ASP A 70 -11.47 3.07 5.85
CA ASP A 70 -10.47 3.27 6.91
C ASP A 70 -10.37 2.10 7.89
N SER A 71 -11.50 1.44 8.18
CA SER A 71 -11.58 0.30 9.10
C SER A 71 -11.11 -1.02 8.49
N GLY A 72 -10.89 -1.06 7.17
CA GLY A 72 -10.72 -2.29 6.40
C GLY A 72 -11.96 -3.20 6.33
N ILE A 73 -13.10 -2.86 6.92
CA ILE A 73 -14.28 -3.75 6.92
C ILE A 73 -14.85 -3.95 5.51
N TYR A 74 -14.77 -2.94 4.64
CA TYR A 74 -15.24 -3.08 3.26
C TYR A 74 -14.39 -4.02 2.42
N GLN A 75 -13.20 -4.43 2.86
CA GLN A 75 -12.42 -5.50 2.20
C GLN A 75 -13.20 -6.82 2.11
N THR A 76 -14.23 -6.99 2.94
CA THR A 76 -15.13 -8.15 2.96
C THR A 76 -16.24 -8.07 1.90
N LEU A 77 -16.50 -6.90 1.33
CA LEU A 77 -17.49 -6.73 0.26
C LEU A 77 -17.07 -7.54 -0.95
N SER A 78 -18.02 -8.18 -1.62
CA SER A 78 -17.80 -8.86 -2.89
C SER A 78 -19.00 -8.66 -3.82
N LEU A 79 -18.76 -8.64 -5.13
CA LEU A 79 -19.84 -8.56 -6.11
C LEU A 79 -20.58 -9.89 -6.16
N ALA A 80 -21.84 -9.92 -5.73
CA ALA A 80 -22.66 -11.12 -5.81
C ALA A 80 -23.36 -11.24 -7.17
N LYS A 81 -23.95 -10.13 -7.66
CA LYS A 81 -24.70 -10.11 -8.91
C LYS A 81 -24.84 -8.68 -9.46
N VAL A 82 -24.93 -8.55 -10.79
CA VAL A 82 -25.43 -7.32 -11.44
C VAL A 82 -26.87 -7.56 -11.87
N HIS A 83 -27.82 -6.80 -11.34
CA HIS A 83 -29.25 -6.93 -11.67
C HIS A 83 -29.59 -6.21 -12.97
N ALA A 84 -29.15 -4.96 -13.07
CA ALA A 84 -29.38 -4.12 -14.22
C ALA A 84 -28.20 -3.20 -14.45
N ALA A 85 -28.00 -2.82 -15.71
CA ALA A 85 -27.00 -1.85 -16.10
C ALA A 85 -27.52 -0.97 -17.23
N ALA A 86 -27.07 0.28 -17.27
CA ALA A 86 -27.37 1.17 -18.37
C ALA A 86 -26.19 2.11 -18.63
N THR A 87 -25.98 2.45 -19.89
CA THR A 87 -24.97 3.43 -20.30
C THR A 87 -25.60 4.76 -20.67
N GLU A 88 -24.87 5.83 -20.42
CA GLU A 88 -25.26 7.19 -20.77
C GLU A 88 -24.03 8.02 -21.14
N LEU A 89 -24.15 8.81 -22.20
CA LEU A 89 -23.13 9.75 -22.64
C LEU A 89 -23.35 11.09 -21.94
N GLY A 90 -22.71 11.29 -20.79
CA GLY A 90 -22.66 12.60 -20.14
C GLY A 90 -21.79 13.59 -20.93
N ASP A 91 -21.78 14.87 -20.58
CA ASP A 91 -20.99 15.88 -21.32
C ASP A 91 -19.48 15.61 -21.24
N LEU A 92 -18.99 15.32 -20.03
CA LEU A 92 -17.57 15.13 -19.72
C LEU A 92 -17.18 13.67 -19.43
N HIS A 93 -18.16 12.80 -19.17
CA HIS A 93 -17.92 11.41 -18.74
C HIS A 93 -18.74 10.43 -19.58
N TYR A 94 -18.20 9.22 -19.74
CA TYR A 94 -19.02 8.05 -20.01
C TYR A 94 -19.57 7.55 -18.68
N VAL A 95 -20.88 7.39 -18.58
CA VAL A 95 -21.56 7.01 -17.33
C VAL A 95 -22.14 5.60 -17.49
N ILE A 96 -21.82 4.73 -16.54
CA ILE A 96 -22.42 3.41 -16.41
C ILE A 96 -23.21 3.38 -15.11
N HIS A 97 -24.53 3.34 -15.22
CA HIS A 97 -25.45 3.13 -14.11
C HIS A 97 -25.56 1.63 -13.82
N LEU A 98 -25.42 1.26 -12.56
CA LEU A 98 -25.38 -0.13 -12.10
C LEU A 98 -26.38 -0.31 -10.95
N GLN A 99 -27.18 -1.37 -11.04
CA GLN A 99 -27.91 -1.93 -9.90
C GLN A 99 -27.25 -3.27 -9.56
N VAL A 100 -26.55 -3.33 -8.44
CA VAL A 100 -25.72 -4.48 -8.05
C VAL A 100 -26.14 -5.03 -6.70
N ALA A 101 -25.95 -6.34 -6.53
CA ALA A 101 -26.02 -7.00 -5.25
C ALA A 101 -24.60 -7.19 -4.72
N LEU A 102 -24.31 -6.64 -3.55
CA LEU A 102 -23.05 -6.84 -2.84
C LEU A 102 -23.26 -7.87 -1.74
N ALA A 103 -22.25 -8.70 -1.51
CA ALA A 103 -22.23 -9.68 -0.42
C ALA A 103 -21.20 -9.32 0.64
N SER A 104 -21.60 -9.39 1.90
CA SER A 104 -20.73 -9.35 3.07
C SER A 104 -21.43 -10.03 4.26
N PRO A 105 -20.70 -10.81 5.07
CA PRO A 105 -21.26 -11.39 6.29
C PRO A 105 -21.48 -10.35 7.41
N TYR A 106 -21.01 -9.11 7.23
CA TYR A 106 -20.99 -8.07 8.26
C TYR A 106 -21.95 -6.91 7.98
N PHE A 107 -22.91 -7.07 7.07
CA PHE A 107 -23.94 -6.06 6.88
C PHE A 107 -24.78 -5.87 8.16
N ARG A 108 -25.16 -4.62 8.44
CA ARG A 108 -25.96 -4.26 9.61
C ARG A 108 -27.32 -4.96 9.62
N SER A 109 -27.91 -5.18 8.44
CA SER A 109 -29.20 -5.89 8.33
C SER A 109 -29.13 -7.39 8.67
N LYS A 110 -27.91 -7.94 8.81
CA LYS A 110 -27.62 -9.37 8.99
C LYS A 110 -28.02 -10.24 7.80
N ARG A 111 -28.29 -9.65 6.63
CA ARG A 111 -28.41 -10.38 5.37
C ARG A 111 -27.03 -10.59 4.78
N GLU A 112 -26.84 -11.69 4.06
CA GLU A 112 -25.57 -11.97 3.38
C GLU A 112 -25.39 -11.11 2.13
N VAL A 113 -26.50 -10.64 1.54
CA VAL A 113 -26.54 -9.91 0.27
C VAL A 113 -27.51 -8.73 0.38
N GLU A 114 -27.08 -7.56 -0.10
CA GLU A 114 -27.88 -6.33 -0.18
C GLU A 114 -27.73 -5.68 -1.56
N ASP A 115 -28.76 -4.94 -1.98
CA ASP A 115 -28.82 -4.31 -3.31
C ASP A 115 -28.46 -2.83 -3.21
N PHE A 116 -27.65 -2.34 -4.16
CA PHE A 116 -27.12 -0.98 -4.20
C PHE A 116 -27.22 -0.40 -5.61
N GLU A 117 -27.44 0.91 -5.67
CA GLU A 117 -27.37 1.69 -6.90
C GLU A 117 -26.03 2.44 -6.95
N MET A 118 -25.29 2.23 -8.04
CA MET A 118 -23.95 2.78 -8.23
C MET A 118 -23.81 3.36 -9.63
N MET A 119 -22.92 4.32 -9.78
CA MET A 119 -22.52 4.89 -11.06
C MET A 119 -21.01 4.83 -11.20
N VAL A 120 -20.53 4.36 -12.34
CA VAL A 120 -19.11 4.43 -12.72
C VAL A 120 -18.96 5.50 -13.79
N LEU A 121 -18.05 6.44 -13.56
CA LEU A 121 -17.76 7.55 -14.46
C LEU A 121 -16.36 7.36 -15.03
N GLU A 122 -16.22 7.37 -16.35
CA GLU A 122 -14.92 7.42 -17.02
C GLU A 122 -14.78 8.76 -17.75
N SER A 123 -13.73 9.52 -17.44
CA SER A 123 -13.47 10.82 -18.06
C SER A 123 -13.27 10.68 -19.57
N LYS A 124 -13.95 11.50 -20.37
CA LYS A 124 -13.71 11.55 -21.81
C LYS A 124 -12.30 12.07 -22.10
N PRO A 125 -11.61 11.54 -23.12
CA PRO A 125 -10.29 12.01 -23.51
C PRO A 125 -10.38 13.46 -23.99
N ARG A 126 -9.53 14.33 -23.43
CA ARG A 126 -9.44 15.73 -23.84
C ARG A 126 -8.94 15.82 -25.29
N VAL A 127 -9.31 16.89 -26.00
CA VAL A 127 -8.92 17.08 -27.41
C VAL A 127 -7.39 17.03 -27.58
N GLU A 128 -6.65 17.58 -26.61
CA GLU A 128 -5.18 17.62 -26.60
C GLU A 128 -4.55 16.23 -26.41
N GLU A 129 -5.13 15.39 -25.53
CA GLU A 129 -4.62 14.05 -25.22
C GLU A 129 -4.74 13.08 -26.41
N ARG A 130 -5.75 13.29 -27.28
CA ARG A 130 -5.93 12.50 -28.50
C ARG A 130 -4.75 12.60 -29.46
N VAL A 131 -4.05 13.74 -29.47
CA VAL A 131 -2.90 13.97 -30.34
C VAL A 131 -1.66 13.25 -29.81
N GLY A 132 -1.54 13.10 -28.49
CA GLY A 132 -0.38 12.49 -27.83
C GLY A 132 -0.44 10.95 -27.71
N GLY A 133 -1.56 10.32 -28.07
CA GLY A 133 -1.74 8.86 -28.01
C GLY A 133 -1.72 8.25 -26.60
N LYS A 134 -1.58 9.07 -25.55
CA LYS A 134 -1.61 8.65 -24.15
C LYS A 134 -2.97 9.02 -23.56
N TYR A 135 -3.83 8.03 -23.41
CA TYR A 135 -5.16 8.17 -22.83
C TYR A 135 -5.09 7.85 -21.33
N ASN A 136 -5.02 8.88 -20.49
CA ASN A 136 -5.16 8.69 -19.05
C ASN A 136 -6.65 8.86 -18.68
N ALA A 137 -7.46 7.84 -18.98
CA ALA A 137 -8.85 7.87 -18.57
C ALA A 137 -8.92 7.70 -17.05
N THR A 138 -9.36 8.74 -16.35
CA THR A 138 -9.62 8.66 -14.90
C THR A 138 -11.00 8.06 -14.72
N ARG A 139 -11.09 7.03 -13.88
CA ARG A 139 -12.35 6.40 -13.47
C ARG A 139 -12.68 6.81 -12.04
N SER A 140 -13.95 7.04 -11.77
CA SER A 140 -14.47 7.31 -10.43
C SER A 140 -15.82 6.63 -10.24
N ILE A 141 -16.23 6.51 -8.99
CA ILE A 141 -17.55 5.97 -8.62
C ILE A 141 -18.39 7.02 -7.92
N ALA A 142 -19.70 6.89 -8.06
CA ALA A 142 -20.69 7.57 -7.24
C ALA A 142 -21.69 6.53 -6.75
N ILE A 143 -22.04 6.61 -5.47
CA ILE A 143 -23.00 5.72 -4.81
C ILE A 143 -23.99 6.60 -4.04
N ASP A 144 -25.27 6.22 -4.05
CA ASP A 144 -26.31 6.99 -3.34
C ASP A 144 -26.20 6.79 -1.82
N GLU A 145 -26.13 5.54 -1.39
CA GLU A 145 -26.03 5.14 0.01
C GLU A 145 -24.90 4.13 0.20
N PHE A 146 -24.03 4.39 1.18
CA PHE A 146 -22.95 3.47 1.52
C PHE A 146 -23.46 2.26 2.29
N PRO A 147 -22.87 1.06 2.10
CA PRO A 147 -23.28 -0.13 2.85
C PRO A 147 -23.09 0.06 4.36
N GLU A 148 -24.18 -0.07 5.13
CA GLU A 148 -24.09 -0.03 6.59
C GLU A 148 -23.56 -1.36 7.13
N MET A 149 -22.52 -1.30 7.95
CA MET A 149 -21.87 -2.47 8.54
C MET A 149 -22.19 -2.61 10.02
N ASP A 150 -22.08 -3.83 10.52
CA ASP A 150 -22.24 -4.17 11.93
C ASP A 150 -21.19 -3.50 12.81
N GLU A 151 -21.62 -2.75 13.82
CA GLU A 151 -20.74 -1.94 14.67
C GLU A 151 -19.71 -2.81 15.41
N ASP A 152 -20.14 -3.96 15.95
CA ASP A 152 -19.27 -4.92 16.63
C ASP A 152 -18.19 -5.48 15.68
N ALA A 153 -18.55 -5.72 14.42
CA ALA A 153 -17.61 -6.17 13.41
C ALA A 153 -16.59 -5.08 13.08
N ILE A 154 -17.03 -3.82 12.93
CA ILE A 154 -16.13 -2.68 12.71
C ILE A 154 -15.09 -2.62 13.83
N GLU A 155 -15.51 -2.66 15.09
CA GLU A 155 -14.57 -2.62 16.22
C GLU A 155 -13.56 -3.77 16.16
N SER A 156 -14.02 -5.00 15.86
CA SER A 156 -13.13 -6.16 15.75
C SER A 156 -12.06 -6.00 14.67
N PHE A 157 -12.41 -5.43 13.51
CA PHE A 157 -11.48 -5.15 12.42
C PHE A 157 -10.48 -4.07 12.80
N TRP A 158 -10.93 -3.02 13.48
CA TRP A 158 -10.04 -1.96 14.01
C TRP A 158 -9.03 -2.51 15.01
N VAL A 159 -9.47 -3.32 15.98
CA VAL A 159 -8.59 -3.96 16.96
C VAL A 159 -7.53 -4.80 16.25
N LYS A 160 -7.96 -5.65 15.31
CA LYS A 160 -7.05 -6.49 14.52
C LYS A 160 -6.02 -5.64 13.76
N MET A 161 -6.45 -4.58 13.07
CA MET A 161 -5.57 -3.70 12.31
C MET A 161 -4.53 -3.02 13.21
N VAL A 162 -4.94 -2.55 14.39
CA VAL A 162 -4.05 -1.94 15.37
C VAL A 162 -3.05 -2.96 15.91
N GLU A 163 -3.48 -4.19 16.18
CA GLU A 163 -2.62 -5.28 16.63
C GLU A 163 -1.59 -5.68 15.56
N GLU A 164 -2.00 -5.81 14.31
CA GLU A 164 -1.11 -6.06 13.18
C GLU A 164 -0.07 -4.93 13.05
N ARG A 165 -0.49 -3.66 13.14
CA ARG A 165 0.43 -2.51 13.10
C ARG A 165 1.37 -2.49 14.31
N ARG A 166 0.92 -2.90 15.50
CA ARG A 166 1.80 -3.07 16.68
C ARG A 166 2.81 -4.18 16.45
N GLN A 167 2.40 -5.30 15.86
CA GLN A 167 3.29 -6.41 15.55
C GLN A 167 4.35 -6.01 14.52
N ARG A 168 3.95 -5.38 13.39
CA ARG A 168 4.90 -4.88 12.37
C ARG A 168 5.92 -3.93 12.98
N ARG A 169 5.50 -3.01 13.86
CA ARG A 169 6.43 -2.13 14.57
C ARG A 169 7.43 -2.93 15.42
N ARG A 170 6.98 -3.94 16.18
CA ARG A 170 7.90 -4.81 16.96
C ARG A 170 8.91 -5.51 16.08
N GLU A 171 8.49 -6.05 14.94
CA GLU A 171 9.37 -6.73 13.98
C GLU A 171 10.41 -5.76 13.39
N LEU A 172 10.01 -4.52 13.08
CA LEU A 172 10.93 -3.47 12.65
C LEU A 172 11.95 -3.10 13.75
N PHE A 173 11.50 -2.99 15.00
CA PHE A 173 12.39 -2.72 16.13
C PHE A 173 13.39 -3.86 16.35
N GLU A 174 12.95 -5.11 16.26
CA GLU A 174 13.81 -6.28 16.39
C GLU A 174 14.85 -6.33 15.25
N LYS A 175 14.42 -6.04 14.01
CA LYS A 175 15.33 -5.94 12.86
C LYS A 175 16.40 -4.87 13.09
N TRP A 176 16.03 -3.70 13.61
CA TRP A 176 16.97 -2.62 13.92
C TRP A 176 17.91 -2.94 15.09
N GLU A 177 17.44 -3.69 16.08
CA GLU A 177 18.28 -4.14 17.19
C GLU A 177 19.42 -5.00 16.66
N ARG A 178 19.08 -6.01 15.84
CA ARG A 178 20.00 -6.92 15.16
C ARG A 178 20.97 -6.21 14.21
N GLU A 179 20.47 -5.29 13.38
CA GLU A 179 21.32 -4.52 12.46
C GLU A 179 22.35 -3.66 13.22
N GLY A 180 21.96 -3.06 14.35
CA GLY A 180 22.91 -2.27 15.13
C GLY A 180 23.97 -3.11 15.87
N GLU A 181 23.66 -4.35 16.27
CA GLU A 181 24.68 -5.27 16.84
C GLU A 181 25.76 -5.61 15.80
N THR A 182 25.34 -5.93 14.56
CA THR A 182 26.29 -6.22 13.47
C THR A 182 27.15 -5.02 13.07
N ALA A 183 26.64 -3.80 13.23
CA ALA A 183 27.40 -2.57 12.98
C ALA A 183 28.45 -2.31 14.08
N GLU A 184 28.15 -2.65 15.34
CA GLU A 184 29.10 -2.51 16.45
C GLU A 184 30.23 -3.56 16.36
N GLU A 185 29.94 -4.80 15.96
CA GLU A 185 30.97 -5.84 15.75
C GLU A 185 31.95 -5.49 14.61
N SER A 186 31.45 -4.94 13.50
CA SER A 186 32.30 -4.52 12.37
C SER A 186 33.14 -3.28 12.65
N HIS A 187 32.70 -2.39 13.56
CA HIS A 187 33.52 -1.28 14.05
C HIS A 187 34.56 -1.73 15.09
N ALA A 188 34.23 -2.68 15.97
CA ALA A 188 35.16 -3.21 16.98
C ALA A 188 36.37 -3.95 16.35
N GLU A 189 36.18 -4.64 15.22
CA GLU A 189 37.28 -5.29 14.49
C GLU A 189 38.22 -4.30 13.77
N THR A 190 37.74 -3.10 13.45
CA THR A 190 38.56 -2.06 12.76
C THR A 190 39.40 -1.25 13.75
N GLU A 191 38.93 -1.04 14.99
CA GLU A 191 39.68 -0.28 16.00
C GLU A 191 40.78 -1.11 16.69
N SER A 192 40.69 -2.44 16.68
CA SER A 192 41.67 -3.30 17.34
C SER A 192 43.02 -3.45 16.58
N SER A 193 43.19 -2.81 15.42
CA SER A 193 44.45 -2.81 14.65
C SER A 193 45.22 -1.49 14.63
N ASN A 194 44.78 -0.43 15.31
CA ASN A 194 45.44 0.89 15.23
C ASN A 194 45.96 1.47 16.56
N SER A 195 45.98 0.70 17.65
CA SER A 195 46.46 1.17 18.96
C SER A 195 47.86 0.63 19.31
N LYS A 196 48.88 1.15 18.61
CA LYS A 196 50.26 1.23 19.13
C LYS A 196 50.86 2.57 18.71
N ASN A 197 50.47 3.64 19.40
CA ASN A 197 51.37 4.73 19.79
C ASN A 197 50.61 5.79 20.58
N GLU A 198 51.33 6.38 21.54
CA GLU A 198 50.99 7.58 22.33
C GLU A 198 50.16 7.37 23.60
N GLU A 199 50.80 6.76 24.60
CA GLU A 199 50.74 7.27 25.97
C GLU A 199 51.63 8.52 26.06
N GLN A 200 51.05 9.69 26.35
CA GLN A 200 51.58 10.59 27.39
C GLN A 200 50.64 11.77 27.68
N GLU A 201 50.32 11.90 28.97
CA GLU A 201 50.02 13.13 29.70
C GLU A 201 48.82 13.99 29.26
N THR A 202 47.76 14.01 30.08
CA THR A 202 47.57 15.10 31.07
C THR A 202 46.33 14.87 31.93
N LYS A 203 46.54 14.92 33.26
CA LYS A 203 45.51 15.16 34.26
C LYS A 203 45.13 16.65 34.21
N ALA A 204 43.91 17.01 33.80
CA ALA A 204 43.31 18.30 34.14
C ALA A 204 41.79 18.33 33.90
N SER A 205 41.05 18.56 34.98
CA SER A 205 39.70 19.15 35.06
C SER A 205 38.60 18.56 34.16
N VAL A 206 37.67 17.85 34.80
CA VAL A 206 36.31 17.62 34.31
C VAL A 206 35.59 18.98 34.23
N LYS A 207 35.83 19.73 33.15
CA LYS A 207 34.90 20.77 32.71
C LYS A 207 33.67 20.03 32.18
N LYS A 208 32.54 20.16 32.89
CA LYS A 208 31.21 19.94 32.34
C LYS A 208 31.02 20.88 31.16
N VAL A 209 31.53 20.48 30.00
CA VAL A 209 31.26 21.16 28.75
C VAL A 209 29.87 20.69 28.34
N THR A 210 28.87 21.49 28.68
CA THR A 210 27.61 21.57 27.94
C THR A 210 27.94 21.99 26.51
N LYS A 211 28.49 21.07 25.72
CA LYS A 211 28.60 21.22 24.27
C LYS A 211 27.15 21.23 23.81
N MET A 212 26.66 22.39 23.40
CA MET A 212 25.37 22.48 22.74
C MET A 212 25.49 21.70 21.44
N LEU A 213 25.04 20.45 21.46
CA LEU A 213 24.84 19.63 20.27
C LEU A 213 23.99 20.45 19.30
N THR A 214 24.54 20.73 18.12
CA THR A 214 23.80 21.44 17.08
C THR A 214 22.78 20.49 16.46
N ILE A 215 21.74 21.06 15.83
CA ILE A 215 20.67 20.27 15.19
C ILE A 215 21.25 19.39 14.08
N GLU A 216 22.23 19.89 13.32
CA GLU A 216 22.92 19.15 12.26
C GLU A 216 23.67 17.92 12.81
N GLU A 217 24.30 18.07 13.98
CA GLU A 217 24.99 16.96 14.64
C GLU A 217 23.98 15.91 15.12
N LEU A 218 22.85 16.32 15.70
CA LEU A 218 21.74 15.41 16.06
C LEU A 218 21.15 14.70 14.84
N GLN A 219 21.06 15.37 13.70
CA GLN A 219 20.60 14.79 12.43
C GLN A 219 21.57 13.78 11.83
N ALA A 220 22.86 13.83 12.17
CA ALA A 220 23.84 12.84 11.74
C ALA A 220 23.91 11.62 12.68
N MET A 221 23.35 11.71 13.89
CA MET A 221 23.45 10.64 14.88
C MET A 221 22.59 9.40 14.55
N PRO A 222 23.07 8.18 14.88
CA PRO A 222 22.25 6.97 14.85
C PRO A 222 21.02 7.07 15.75
N ALA A 223 19.89 6.48 15.32
CA ALA A 223 18.64 6.51 16.07
C ALA A 223 18.77 5.89 17.49
N LYS A 224 19.64 4.89 17.66
CA LYS A 224 19.93 4.30 18.98
C LYS A 224 20.53 5.32 19.95
N GLN A 225 21.52 6.10 19.51
CA GLN A 225 22.16 7.14 20.33
C GLN A 225 21.19 8.28 20.66
N LEU A 226 20.35 8.69 19.70
CA LEU A 226 19.30 9.68 19.93
C LEU A 226 18.31 9.23 21.03
N ARG A 227 17.91 7.96 21.02
CA ARG A 227 17.06 7.40 22.09
C ARG A 227 17.76 7.31 23.44
N GLN A 228 19.04 6.94 23.44
CA GLN A 228 19.84 6.91 24.66
C GLN A 228 19.95 8.31 25.29
N LEU A 229 20.10 9.36 24.47
CA LEU A 229 20.06 10.75 24.93
C LEU A 229 18.70 11.15 25.52
N LEU A 230 17.58 10.63 25.01
CA LEU A 230 16.26 10.85 25.62
C LEU A 230 16.13 10.22 27.01
N THR A 231 16.78 9.07 27.25
CA THR A 231 16.75 8.39 28.55
C THR A 231 17.71 9.00 29.57
N ALA A 232 18.70 9.78 29.13
CA ALA A 232 19.63 10.44 30.03
C ALA A 232 18.92 11.50 30.89
N PRO A 233 19.13 11.51 32.22
CA PRO A 233 18.50 12.48 33.12
C PRO A 233 18.97 13.92 32.87
N GLU A 234 20.08 14.10 32.16
CA GLU A 234 20.67 15.40 31.83
C GLU A 234 20.11 16.03 30.54
N SER A 235 19.22 15.35 29.82
CA SER A 235 18.64 15.88 28.59
C SER A 235 17.61 16.98 28.89
N THR A 236 17.89 18.18 28.40
CA THR A 236 17.01 19.34 28.55
C THR A 236 15.73 19.16 27.71
N ALA A 237 14.61 19.72 28.16
CA ALA A 237 13.34 19.69 27.42
C ALA A 237 13.44 20.11 25.93
N PRO A 238 14.17 21.19 25.56
CA PRO A 238 14.34 21.54 24.14
C PRO A 238 15.14 20.50 23.36
N LEU A 239 16.15 19.86 23.97
CA LEU A 239 16.90 18.78 23.34
C LEU A 239 15.99 17.56 23.11
N ARG A 240 15.15 17.19 24.08
CA ARG A 240 14.18 16.09 23.93
C ARG A 240 13.15 16.37 22.82
N ALA A 241 12.68 17.60 22.72
CA ALA A 241 11.77 18.03 21.66
C ALA A 241 12.45 17.97 20.27
N ALA A 242 13.70 18.43 20.16
CA ALA A 242 14.46 18.34 18.91
C ALA A 242 14.73 16.88 18.50
N ILE A 243 15.13 16.03 19.46
CA ILE A 243 15.40 14.62 19.20
C ILE A 243 14.12 13.88 18.78
N SER A 244 12.99 14.13 19.44
CA SER A 244 11.70 13.52 19.06
C SER A 244 11.27 13.95 17.65
N ALA A 245 11.37 15.24 17.33
CA ALA A 245 11.08 15.74 15.99
C ALA A 245 11.94 15.08 14.89
N ILE A 246 13.24 14.88 15.14
CA ILE A 246 14.14 14.18 14.20
C ILE A 246 13.75 12.70 14.05
N LEU A 247 13.37 12.03 15.14
CA LEU A 247 12.94 10.63 15.09
C LEU A 247 11.62 10.47 14.34
N ASP A 248 10.68 11.39 14.53
CA ASP A 248 9.40 11.43 13.82
C ASP A 248 9.60 11.71 12.33
N GLU A 249 10.45 12.68 11.97
CA GLU A 249 10.82 12.98 10.56
C GLU A 249 11.46 11.78 9.87
N ARG A 250 12.35 11.06 10.56
CA ARG A 250 12.94 9.83 10.00
C ARG A 250 11.93 8.71 9.83
N LEU A 251 10.95 8.62 10.73
CA LEU A 251 9.87 7.64 10.64
C LEU A 251 9.00 7.91 9.41
N THR A 252 8.59 9.16 9.18
CA THR A 252 7.75 9.52 8.03
C THR A 252 8.47 9.30 6.70
N LEU A 253 9.78 9.61 6.62
CA LEU A 253 10.59 9.32 5.42
C LEU A 253 10.66 7.82 5.10
N LEU A 254 10.68 6.97 6.14
CA LEU A 254 10.67 5.52 5.95
C LEU A 254 9.31 5.01 5.49
N GLU A 255 8.22 5.51 6.07
CA GLU A 255 6.86 5.20 5.62
C GLU A 255 6.68 5.55 4.14
N GLN A 256 7.11 6.75 3.73
CA GLN A 256 7.10 7.16 2.32
C GLN A 256 7.94 6.25 1.41
N ARG A 257 9.10 5.80 1.90
CA ARG A 257 9.97 4.90 1.13
C ARG A 257 9.36 3.49 1.00
N GLU A 258 8.69 3.00 2.03
CA GLU A 258 8.00 1.72 2.01
C GLU A 258 6.78 1.77 1.07
N GLU A 259 5.98 2.83 1.15
CA GLU A 259 4.88 3.08 0.21
C GLU A 259 5.38 3.13 -1.23
N ALA A 260 6.51 3.80 -1.50
CA ALA A 260 7.11 3.86 -2.82
C ALA A 260 7.62 2.49 -3.32
N MET A 261 8.12 1.62 -2.43
CA MET A 261 8.51 0.25 -2.81
C MET A 261 7.31 -0.66 -3.05
N ASN A 262 6.21 -0.47 -2.31
CA ASN A 262 4.99 -1.26 -2.48
C ASN A 262 4.19 -0.86 -3.74
N GLN A 263 4.45 0.33 -4.29
CA GLN A 263 3.87 0.80 -5.55
C GLN A 263 4.65 0.36 -6.81
N GLN A 264 5.81 -0.31 -6.65
CA GLN A 264 6.63 -0.86 -7.75
C GLN A 264 6.38 -2.34 -7.97
#